data_AF-A0A1F6ALY8-F1
#
_entry.id   AF-A0A1F6ALY8-F1
#
_cell.length_a   1.000
_cell.length_b   1.000
_cell.length_c   1.000
_cell.angle_alpha   90.00
_cell.angle_beta   90.00
_cell.angle_gamma   90.00
#
_symmetry.space_group_name_H-M   'P 1'
#
loop_
_entity.id
_entity.type
_entity.pdbx_description
1 polymer ?
#
loop_
_entity_poly.entity_id
_entity_poly.type
_entity_poly.pdbx_seq_one_letter_code
_entity_poly.pdbx_strand_id
1 'polypeptide(L)'
;MKDKSNSLLKLNRIIFVLAIIGLIIAVYVLQGFLRQAPIVCINTGCEQVRKSASSYIFGIPVPAFGLVGYSLITILAFLRTFSTGKSLLYAILGIASFGFLFVGWFTYTEIFVINATCTWCAISAVIMTVIFILSVKSYMLLKK
;
A
#
# COMPACT_ATOMS: atom_id res chain seq x y z
N MET A 1 5.03 -29.09 -12.05
CA MET A 1 3.86 -28.56 -11.30
C MET A 1 4.18 -28.14 -9.86
N LYS A 2 4.91 -28.95 -9.06
CA LYS A 2 5.25 -28.66 -7.65
C LYS A 2 6.10 -27.38 -7.45
N ASP A 3 7.01 -27.10 -8.38
CA ASP A 3 7.88 -25.91 -8.35
C ASP A 3 7.11 -24.57 -8.45
N LYS A 4 6.09 -24.52 -9.32
CA LYS A 4 5.28 -23.32 -9.55
C LYS A 4 4.38 -23.01 -8.35
N SER A 5 3.81 -24.03 -7.71
CA SER A 5 2.96 -23.86 -6.52
C SER A 5 3.76 -23.31 -5.33
N ASN A 6 4.97 -23.84 -5.08
CA ASN A 6 5.88 -23.31 -4.05
C ASN A 6 6.27 -21.85 -4.30
N SER A 7 6.51 -21.47 -5.56
CA SER A 7 6.82 -20.09 -5.94
C SER A 7 5.65 -19.13 -5.69
N LEU A 8 4.42 -19.54 -6.01
CA LEU A 8 3.21 -18.75 -5.75
C LEU A 8 2.96 -18.56 -4.24
N LEU A 9 3.18 -19.60 -3.43
CA LEU A 9 3.07 -19.52 -1.98
C LEU A 9 4.14 -18.60 -1.37
N LYS A 10 5.39 -18.67 -1.85
CA LYS A 10 6.47 -17.77 -1.44
C LYS A 10 6.15 -16.31 -1.75
N LEU A 11 5.69 -16.01 -2.98
CA LEU A 11 5.30 -14.66 -3.36
C LEU A 11 4.14 -14.14 -2.49
N ASN A 12 3.12 -14.96 -2.26
CA ASN A 12 2.00 -14.58 -1.41
C ASN A 12 2.44 -14.26 0.03
N ARG A 13 3.35 -15.05 0.60
CA ARG A 13 3.89 -14.80 1.94
C ARG A 13 4.65 -13.47 2.00
N ILE A 14 5.42 -13.13 0.96
CA ILE A 14 6.11 -11.83 0.88
C ILE A 14 5.08 -10.69 0.80
N ILE A 15 4.07 -10.81 -0.06
CA ILE A 15 2.99 -9.81 -0.19
C ILE A 15 2.29 -9.61 1.15
N PHE A 16 1.99 -10.69 1.87
CA PHE A 16 1.34 -10.63 3.18
C PHE A 16 2.19 -9.88 4.21
N VAL A 17 3.49 -10.16 4.30
CA VAL A 17 4.40 -9.47 5.21
C VAL A 17 4.50 -7.98 4.86
N LEU A 18 4.64 -7.65 3.58
CA LEU A 18 4.68 -6.25 3.12
C LEU A 18 3.38 -5.52 3.40
N ALA A 19 2.23 -6.17 3.21
CA ALA A 19 0.92 -5.58 3.48
C ALA A 19 0.72 -5.29 4.97
N ILE A 20 1.18 -6.17 5.86
CA ILE A 20 1.18 -5.90 7.31
C ILE A 20 2.07 -4.70 7.65
N ILE A 21 3.28 -4.63 7.09
CA ILE A 21 4.18 -3.50 7.32
C ILE A 21 3.53 -2.19 6.84
N GLY A 22 2.95 -2.20 5.64
CA GLY A 22 2.20 -1.07 5.10
C GLY A 22 1.00 -0.67 5.97
N LEU A 23 0.28 -1.66 6.51
CA LEU A 23 -0.84 -1.43 7.43
C LEU A 23 -0.39 -0.76 8.73
N ILE A 24 0.70 -1.23 9.34
CA ILE A 24 1.25 -0.63 10.56
C ILE A 24 1.66 0.83 10.29
N ILE A 25 2.32 1.10 9.17
CA ILE A 25 2.69 2.46 8.76
C ILE A 25 1.44 3.33 8.56
N ALA A 26 0.43 2.82 7.86
CA ALA A 26 -0.82 3.55 7.64
C ALA A 26 -1.53 3.89 8.96
N VAL A 27 -1.60 2.94 9.91
CA VAL A 27 -2.16 3.18 11.25
C VAL A 27 -1.35 4.27 11.98
N TYR A 28 -0.02 4.15 11.99
CA TYR A 28 0.87 5.10 12.66
C TYR A 28 0.67 6.54 12.14
N VAL A 29 0.69 6.71 10.81
CA VAL A 29 0.51 8.02 10.19
C VAL A 29 -0.92 8.53 10.41
N LEU A 30 -1.94 7.67 10.25
CA LEU A 30 -3.33 8.04 10.50
C LEU A 30 -3.55 8.50 11.95
N GLN A 31 -2.94 7.81 12.90
CA GLN A 31 -2.99 8.20 14.31
C GLN A 31 -2.33 9.56 14.52
N GLY A 32 -1.22 9.86 13.84
CA GLY A 32 -0.59 11.18 13.84
C GLY A 32 -1.49 12.29 13.28
N PHE A 33 -2.31 11.99 12.27
CA PHE A 33 -3.32 12.91 11.73
C PHE A 33 -4.48 13.13 12.71
N LEU A 34 -4.96 12.06 13.38
CA LEU A 34 -6.10 12.12 14.30
C LEU A 34 -5.75 12.76 15.65
N ARG A 35 -4.57 12.46 16.20
CA ARG A 35 -4.11 12.93 17.52
C ARG A 35 -3.37 14.27 17.44
N GLN A 36 -3.14 14.80 16.24
CA GLN A 36 -2.27 15.96 15.99
C GLN A 36 -0.87 15.80 16.61
N ALA A 37 -0.44 14.56 16.84
CA ALA A 37 0.85 14.25 17.44
C ALA A 37 1.97 14.51 16.42
N PRO A 38 3.18 14.92 16.85
CA PRO A 38 4.30 15.10 15.94
C PRO A 38 4.63 13.76 15.26
N ILE A 39 4.64 13.76 13.93
CA ILE A 39 5.03 12.60 13.14
C ILE A 39 6.56 12.62 13.04
N VAL A 40 7.22 11.52 13.39
CA VAL A 40 8.68 11.42 13.27
C VAL A 40 9.05 11.50 11.80
N CYS A 41 9.65 12.59 11.36
CA CYS A 41 10.02 12.78 9.98
C CYS A 41 11.44 13.29 9.83
N ILE A 42 12.10 12.87 8.76
CA ILE A 42 13.47 13.28 8.45
C ILE A 42 13.53 14.79 8.16
N ASN A 43 12.43 15.36 7.66
CA ASN A 43 12.29 16.78 7.38
C ASN A 43 10.93 17.32 7.83
N THR A 44 10.72 18.63 7.75
CA THR A 44 9.43 19.31 8.05
C THR A 44 8.32 19.02 7.04
N GLY A 45 8.62 18.27 5.97
CA GLY A 45 7.69 17.98 4.88
C GLY A 45 6.44 17.20 5.30
N CYS A 46 6.53 16.33 6.31
CA CYS A 46 5.35 15.60 6.79
C CYS A 46 4.29 16.50 7.42
N GLU A 47 4.72 17.53 8.16
CA GLU A 47 3.82 18.51 8.76
C GLU A 47 3.17 19.40 7.70
N GLN A 48 3.91 19.77 6.66
CA GLN A 48 3.37 20.51 5.51
C GLN A 48 2.36 19.68 4.72
N VAL A 49 2.67 18.41 4.43
CA VAL A 49 1.73 17.48 3.80
C VAL A 49 0.49 17.34 4.68
N ARG A 50 0.64 17.09 5.99
CA ARG A 50 -0.49 16.98 6.91
C ARG A 50 -1.42 18.20 6.91
N LYS A 51 -0.87 19.41 6.87
CA LYS A 51 -1.67 20.65 6.85
C LYS A 51 -2.27 20.99 5.48
N SER A 52 -1.84 20.31 4.42
CA SER A 52 -2.33 20.58 3.07
C SER A 52 -3.75 20.05 2.86
N ALA A 53 -4.58 20.81 2.13
CA ALA A 53 -5.91 20.38 1.73
C ALA A 53 -5.87 19.11 0.85
N SER A 54 -4.81 18.95 0.04
CA SER A 54 -4.58 17.77 -0.79
C SER A 54 -4.44 16.47 0.01
N SER A 55 -4.06 16.54 1.29
CA SER A 55 -3.99 15.37 2.16
C SER A 55 -5.34 14.90 2.71
N TYR A 56 -6.41 15.65 2.42
CA TYR A 56 -7.78 15.33 2.78
C TYR A 56 -8.63 15.17 1.52
N ILE A 57 -8.95 13.93 1.19
CA ILE A 57 -9.86 13.61 0.09
C ILE A 57 -11.27 13.52 0.67
N PHE A 58 -12.15 14.45 0.28
CA PHE A 58 -13.51 14.58 0.84
C PHE A 58 -13.53 14.72 2.38
N GLY A 59 -12.50 15.34 2.97
CA GLY A 59 -12.34 15.47 4.42
C GLY A 59 -11.77 14.22 5.11
N ILE A 60 -11.49 13.14 4.37
CA ILE A 60 -10.86 11.92 4.87
C ILE A 60 -9.35 11.99 4.66
N PRO A 61 -8.53 11.77 5.69
CA PRO A 61 -7.09 11.78 5.55
C PRO A 61 -6.64 10.65 4.62
N VAL A 62 -5.76 10.97 3.68
CA VAL A 62 -5.13 10.02 2.74
C VAL A 62 -4.61 8.72 3.39
N PRO A 63 -3.95 8.73 4.57
CA PRO A 63 -3.52 7.48 5.21
C PRO A 63 -4.67 6.50 5.53
N ALA A 64 -5.93 6.97 5.64
CA ALA A 64 -7.09 6.08 5.78
C ALA A 64 -7.33 5.24 4.52
N PHE A 65 -7.11 5.78 3.32
CA PHE A 65 -7.20 5.02 2.07
C PHE A 65 -6.10 3.95 2.01
N GLY A 66 -4.89 4.29 2.46
CA GLY A 66 -3.79 3.32 2.61
C GLY A 66 -4.17 2.19 3.58
N LEU A 67 -4.77 2.52 4.72
CA LEU A 67 -5.24 1.54 5.70
C LEU A 67 -6.25 0.55 5.08
N VAL A 68 -7.24 1.05 4.35
CA VAL A 68 -8.24 0.22 3.65
C VAL A 68 -7.56 -0.66 2.59
N GLY A 69 -6.67 -0.09 1.77
CA GLY A 69 -5.93 -0.86 0.75
C GLY A 69 -5.10 -2.00 1.35
N TYR A 70 -4.27 -1.70 2.38
CA TYR A 70 -3.41 -2.70 3.01
C TYR A 70 -4.20 -3.75 3.79
N SER A 71 -5.29 -3.37 4.45
CA SER A 71 -6.15 -4.34 5.17
C SER A 71 -6.79 -5.33 4.23
N LEU A 72 -7.34 -4.86 3.10
CA LEU A 72 -7.90 -5.74 2.07
C LEU A 72 -6.83 -6.69 1.51
N ILE A 73 -5.65 -6.17 1.13
CA ILE A 73 -4.55 -7.01 0.61
C ILE A 73 -4.12 -8.05 1.65
N THR A 74 -4.03 -7.67 2.93
CA THR A 74 -3.67 -8.58 4.03
C THR A 74 -4.69 -9.71 4.17
N ILE A 75 -5.99 -9.40 4.19
CA ILE A 75 -7.07 -10.39 4.30
C ILE A 75 -7.06 -11.33 3.08
N LEU A 76 -6.94 -10.79 1.87
CA LEU A 76 -6.92 -11.58 0.64
C LEU A 76 -5.69 -12.49 0.56
N ALA A 77 -4.50 -11.99 0.94
CA ALA A 77 -3.28 -12.77 0.98
C ALA A 77 -3.34 -13.87 2.06
N PHE A 78 -4.00 -13.61 3.19
CA PHE A 78 -4.27 -14.62 4.21
C PHE A 78 -5.22 -15.72 3.70
N LEU A 79 -6.37 -15.35 3.12
CA LEU A 79 -7.31 -16.30 2.51
C LEU A 79 -6.64 -17.16 1.43
N ARG A 80 -5.72 -16.56 0.66
CA ARG A 80 -4.95 -17.25 -0.38
C ARG A 80 -4.04 -18.35 0.15
N THR A 81 -3.66 -18.31 1.43
CA THR A 81 -2.90 -19.40 2.08
C THR A 81 -3.77 -20.64 2.27
N PHE A 82 -5.06 -20.47 2.53
CA PHE A 82 -6.01 -21.57 2.72
C PHE A 82 -6.70 -21.98 1.41
N SER A 83 -6.82 -21.07 0.45
CA SER A 83 -7.49 -21.31 -0.83
C SER A 83 -6.67 -20.79 -2.01
N THR A 84 -6.25 -21.71 -2.89
CA THR A 84 -5.51 -21.40 -4.13
C THR A 84 -6.38 -20.86 -5.27
N GLY A 85 -7.57 -20.33 -4.96
CA GLY A 85 -8.48 -19.77 -5.94
C GLY A 85 -7.83 -18.69 -6.81
N LYS A 86 -7.98 -18.78 -8.13
CA LYS A 86 -7.47 -17.77 -9.07
C LYS A 86 -8.12 -16.41 -8.85
N SER A 87 -9.40 -16.39 -8.45
CA SER A 87 -10.18 -15.18 -8.15
C SER A 87 -9.52 -14.27 -7.10
N LEU A 88 -8.96 -14.84 -6.04
CA LEU A 88 -8.23 -14.08 -5.01
C LEU A 88 -7.02 -13.34 -5.58
N LEU A 89 -6.31 -13.93 -6.54
CA LEU A 89 -5.16 -13.27 -7.17
C LEU A 89 -5.60 -12.06 -8.00
N TYR A 90 -6.68 -12.21 -8.77
CA TYR A 90 -7.25 -11.12 -9.56
C TYR A 90 -7.71 -9.97 -8.67
N ALA A 91 -8.34 -10.28 -7.52
CA ALA A 91 -8.76 -9.27 -6.57
C ALA A 91 -7.56 -8.52 -5.95
N ILE A 92 -6.50 -9.23 -5.52
CA ILE A 92 -5.26 -8.59 -5.02
C ILE A 92 -4.64 -7.71 -6.11
N LEU A 93 -4.57 -8.20 -7.35
CA LEU A 93 -4.00 -7.45 -8.47
C LEU A 93 -4.80 -6.17 -8.77
N GLY A 94 -6.14 -6.26 -8.75
CA GLY A 94 -7.02 -5.10 -8.94
C GLY A 94 -6.80 -4.03 -7.88
N ILE A 95 -6.77 -4.43 -6.60
CA ILE A 95 -6.54 -3.50 -5.48
C ILE A 95 -5.13 -2.91 -5.54
N ALA A 96 -4.10 -3.73 -5.81
CA ALA A 96 -2.73 -3.26 -5.92
C ALA A 96 -2.55 -2.30 -7.11
N SER A 97 -3.21 -2.55 -8.24
CA SER A 97 -3.18 -1.65 -9.41
C SER A 97 -3.84 -0.32 -9.10
N PHE A 98 -4.99 -0.33 -8.41
CA PHE A 98 -5.65 0.89 -7.98
C PHE A 98 -4.79 1.66 -6.96
N GLY A 99 -4.21 0.96 -5.99
CA GLY A 99 -3.29 1.54 -5.00
C GLY A 99 -2.04 2.14 -5.63
N PHE A 100 -1.48 1.51 -6.66
CA PHE A 100 -0.33 2.02 -7.40
C PHE A 100 -0.66 3.32 -8.15
N LEU A 101 -1.82 3.38 -8.83
CA LEU A 101 -2.28 4.60 -9.49
C LEU A 101 -2.54 5.72 -8.47
N PHE A 102 -3.20 5.38 -7.36
CA PHE A 102 -3.50 6.32 -6.28
C PHE A 102 -2.23 6.91 -5.69
N VAL A 103 -1.22 6.09 -5.40
CA VAL A 103 0.02 6.60 -4.81
C VAL A 103 0.88 7.37 -5.82
N GLY A 104 0.82 7.01 -7.10
CA GLY A 104 1.44 7.80 -8.16
C GLY A 104 0.84 9.21 -8.25
N TRP A 105 -0.50 9.30 -8.24
CA TRP A 105 -1.21 10.58 -8.18
C TRP A 105 -0.86 11.38 -6.92
N PHE A 106 -0.79 10.70 -5.77
CA PHE A 106 -0.49 11.37 -4.51
C PHE A 106 0.95 11.91 -4.49
N THR A 107 1.91 11.11 -4.94
CA THR A 107 3.32 11.52 -5.05
C THR A 107 3.47 12.72 -5.99
N TYR A 108 2.75 12.73 -7.11
CA TYR A 108 2.71 13.88 -8.01
C TYR A 108 2.18 15.13 -7.29
N THR A 109 1.11 14.99 -6.51
CA THR A 109 0.52 16.09 -5.75
C THR A 109 1.48 16.62 -4.66
N GLU A 110 2.20 15.73 -3.97
CA GLU A 110 3.21 16.10 -2.96
C GLU A 110 4.34 16.96 -3.56
N ILE A 111 4.86 16.56 -4.72
CA ILE A 111 5.99 17.25 -5.37
C ILE A 111 5.56 18.55 -6.03
N PHE A 112 4.47 18.56 -6.80
CA PHE A 112 4.10 19.71 -7.62
C PHE A 112 3.18 20.72 -6.91
N VAL A 113 2.29 20.25 -6.03
CA VAL A 113 1.31 21.12 -5.37
C VAL A 113 1.82 21.57 -4.00
N ILE A 114 2.24 20.61 -3.17
CA ILE A 114 2.65 20.88 -1.78
C ILE A 114 4.11 21.35 -1.72
N ASN A 115 4.92 20.98 -2.72
CA ASN A 115 6.38 21.20 -2.74
C ASN A 115 7.07 20.62 -1.48
N ALA A 116 6.52 19.53 -0.95
CA ALA A 116 6.97 18.89 0.27
C ALA A 116 6.87 17.38 0.15
N THR A 117 7.81 16.65 0.73
CA THR A 117 7.84 15.18 0.67
C THR A 117 7.68 14.59 2.06
N CYS A 118 6.66 13.76 2.24
CA CYS A 118 6.49 12.98 3.46
C CYS A 118 7.25 11.64 3.33
N THR A 119 8.21 11.39 4.23
CA THR A 119 9.04 10.17 4.20
C THR A 119 8.17 8.91 4.36
N TRP A 120 7.16 8.93 5.23
CA TRP A 120 6.26 7.79 5.43
C TRP A 120 5.33 7.53 4.24
N CYS A 121 4.86 8.58 3.58
CA CYS A 121 4.08 8.45 2.35
C CYS A 121 4.93 7.85 1.24
N ALA A 122 6.17 8.31 1.08
CA ALA A 122 7.12 7.75 0.12
C ALA A 122 7.43 6.27 0.40
N ILE A 123 7.67 5.88 1.67
CA ILE A 123 7.86 4.48 2.05
C ILE A 123 6.61 3.65 1.69
N SER A 124 5.42 4.16 2.00
CA SER A 124 4.16 3.51 1.64
C SER A 124 3.99 3.36 0.13
N ALA A 125 4.42 4.35 -0.66
CA ALA A 125 4.43 4.28 -2.12
C ALA A 125 5.31 3.17 -2.65
N VAL A 126 6.52 3.03 -2.08
CA VAL A 126 7.44 1.95 -2.43
C VAL A 126 6.83 0.59 -2.07
N ILE A 127 6.25 0.43 -0.87
CA ILE A 127 5.63 -0.82 -0.44
C ILE A 127 4.50 -1.22 -1.40
N MET A 128 3.59 -0.30 -1.73
CA MET A 128 2.47 -0.58 -2.64
C MET A 128 2.98 -0.95 -4.05
N THR A 129 4.02 -0.27 -4.54
CA THR A 129 4.65 -0.56 -5.83
C THR A 129 5.27 -1.95 -5.85
N VAL A 130 5.98 -2.34 -4.79
CA VAL A 130 6.57 -3.68 -4.67
C VAL A 130 5.48 -4.75 -4.60
N ILE A 131 4.40 -4.52 -3.85
CA ILE A 131 3.24 -5.43 -3.81
C ILE A 131 2.67 -5.59 -5.23
N PHE A 132 2.46 -4.50 -5.97
CA PHE A 132 1.97 -4.56 -7.34
C PHE A 132 2.86 -5.41 -8.24
N ILE A 133 4.18 -5.20 -8.22
CA ILE A 133 5.14 -5.99 -9.03
C ILE A 133 5.08 -7.49 -8.66
N LEU A 134 5.02 -7.81 -7.36
CA LEU A 134 4.89 -9.19 -6.89
C LEU A 134 3.56 -9.82 -7.32
N SER A 135 2.46 -9.06 -7.23
CA SER A 135 1.14 -9.48 -7.69
C SER A 135 1.14 -9.76 -9.19
N VAL A 136 1.72 -8.88 -10.01
CA VAL A 136 1.88 -9.09 -11.46
C VAL A 136 2.71 -10.33 -11.75
N LYS A 137 3.83 -10.53 -11.03
CA LYS A 137 4.68 -11.71 -11.20
C LYS A 137 3.92 -13.00 -10.85
N SER A 138 3.14 -12.98 -9.77
CA SER A 138 2.29 -14.11 -9.38
C SER A 138 1.22 -14.42 -10.45
N TYR A 139 0.68 -13.38 -11.10
CA TYR A 139 -0.27 -13.51 -12.20
C TYR A 139 0.37 -14.14 -13.45
N MET A 140 1.54 -13.66 -13.86
CA MET A 140 2.28 -14.20 -15.00
C MET A 140 2.65 -15.67 -14.79
N LEU A 141 3.05 -16.04 -13.57
CA LEU A 141 3.35 -17.43 -13.21
C LEU A 141 2.11 -18.33 -13.29
N LEU A 142 0.93 -17.81 -12.96
CA LEU A 142 -0.33 -18.56 -13.03
C LEU A 142 -0.81 -18.78 -14.48
N LYS A 143 -0.50 -17.84 -15.39
CA LYS A 143 -0.90 -17.89 -16.81
C LYS A 143 0.03 -18.74 -17.67
N LYS A 144 1.34 -18.76 -17.36
CA LYS A 144 2.30 -19.71 -17.95
C LYS A 144 1.97 -21.14 -17.52
#